data_AF-A0AAV5WR19-F1
#
_entry.id   AF-A0AAV5WR19-F1
#
_cell.length_a   1.000
_cell.length_b   1.000
_cell.length_c   1.000
_cell.angle_alpha   90.00
_cell.angle_beta   90.00
_cell.angle_gamma   90.00
#
_symmetry.space_group_name_H-M   'P 1'
#
loop_
_entity.id
_entity.type
_entity.pdbx_description
1 polymer ?
#
loop_
_entity_poly.entity_id
_entity_poly.type
_entity_poly.pdbx_seq_one_letter_code
_entity_poly.pdbx_strand_id
1 'polypeptide(L)'
;LGILFIVGAVNCTHLNFINRCGYRVEVIRTENGRAPAHQAGLNPGDQAGADFGSNGMNFKNGWNGKTLAEFSFNSWNGMDFYDLSVIVGYDTPMRISTDRPGPTVTCHGAGCPDAYLFPTDDTKTHGVSTGGTFTVTFCP
;
A
#
# COMPACT_ATOMS: atom_id res chain seq x y z
N LEU A 1 29.88 -30.93 11.70
CA LEU A 1 28.67 -30.92 10.87
C LEU A 1 28.12 -29.48 10.90
N GLY A 2 28.46 -28.66 9.91
CA GLY A 2 28.02 -27.27 9.86
C GLY A 2 26.57 -27.21 9.42
N ILE A 3 25.70 -26.65 10.26
CA ILE A 3 24.31 -26.38 9.89
C ILE A 3 24.34 -25.22 8.88
N LEU A 4 24.11 -25.54 7.62
CA LEU A 4 23.84 -24.57 6.57
C LEU A 4 22.45 -23.99 6.84
N PHE A 5 22.38 -22.77 7.38
CA PHE A 5 21.14 -22.01 7.39
C PHE A 5 20.83 -21.62 5.94
N ILE A 6 19.95 -22.40 5.30
CA ILE A 6 19.29 -21.93 4.09
C ILE A 6 18.35 -20.82 4.54
N VAL A 7 18.82 -19.57 4.49
CA VAL A 7 17.93 -18.41 4.49
C VAL A 7 17.18 -18.51 3.17
N GLY A 8 16.04 -19.21 3.17
CA GLY A 8 15.12 -19.18 2.04
C GLY A 8 14.79 -17.71 1.79
N ALA A 9 15.07 -17.22 0.58
CA ALA A 9 14.70 -15.86 0.20
C ALA A 9 13.18 -15.74 0.39
N VAL A 10 12.76 -15.05 1.44
CA VAL A 10 11.36 -14.64 1.57
C VAL A 10 11.17 -13.63 0.44
N ASN A 11 10.31 -13.95 -0.53
CA ASN A 11 9.93 -13.00 -1.58
C ASN A 11 9.09 -11.90 -0.93
N CYS A 12 9.76 -10.98 -0.26
CA CYS A 12 9.14 -9.80 0.30
C CYS A 12 8.97 -8.75 -0.79
N THR A 13 7.87 -8.04 -0.71
CA THR A 13 7.60 -6.86 -1.52
C THR A 13 8.02 -5.63 -0.75
N HIS A 14 8.80 -4.76 -1.40
CA HIS A 14 9.21 -3.50 -0.83
C HIS A 14 8.12 -2.45 -1.06
N LEU A 15 7.75 -1.72 0.00
CA LEU A 15 6.82 -0.60 -0.06
C LEU A 15 7.56 0.67 0.32
N ASN A 16 7.67 1.61 -0.61
CA ASN A 16 8.17 2.95 -0.36
C ASN A 16 7.00 3.93 -0.19
N PHE A 17 7.00 4.70 0.88
CA PHE A 17 6.04 5.77 1.15
C PHE A 17 6.71 7.10 0.87
N ILE A 18 6.10 7.95 0.04
CA ILE A 18 6.61 9.28 -0.28
C ILE A 18 5.57 10.32 0.11
N ASN A 19 5.97 11.30 0.92
CA ASN A 19 5.12 12.44 1.23
C ASN A 19 5.41 13.62 0.30
N ARG A 20 4.49 13.91 -0.62
CA ARG A 20 4.52 15.14 -1.44
C ARG A 20 3.50 16.19 -0.98
N CYS A 21 2.81 15.95 0.13
CA CYS A 21 1.93 16.93 0.71
C CYS A 21 2.74 18.11 1.28
N GLY A 22 2.11 19.29 1.37
CA GLY A 22 2.68 20.44 2.07
C GLY A 22 2.64 20.34 3.60
N TYR A 23 2.23 19.18 4.13
CA TYR A 23 2.09 18.91 5.57
C TYR A 23 2.64 17.52 5.91
N ARG A 24 2.82 17.26 7.21
CA ARG A 24 3.33 15.98 7.72
C ARG A 24 2.29 14.87 7.56
N VAL A 25 2.70 13.75 6.99
CA VAL A 25 1.89 12.54 6.84
C VAL A 25 2.26 11.53 7.93
N GLU A 26 1.25 10.96 8.58
CA GLU A 26 1.41 9.85 9.51
C GLU A 26 0.93 8.58 8.82
N VAL A 27 1.84 7.75 8.34
CA VAL A 27 1.47 6.49 7.70
C VAL A 27 1.01 5.51 8.77
N ILE A 28 -0.29 5.21 8.79
CA ILE A 28 -0.87 4.20 9.68
C ILE A 28 -1.16 2.95 8.88
N ARG A 29 -0.67 1.80 9.37
CA ARG A 29 -0.92 0.48 8.81
C ARG A 29 -2.02 -0.22 9.62
N THR A 30 -3.04 -0.72 8.94
CA THR A 30 -3.97 -1.72 9.49
C THR A 30 -3.72 -3.04 8.77
N GLU A 31 -3.50 -4.10 9.52
CA GLU A 31 -3.07 -5.40 8.98
C GLU A 31 -3.97 -6.51 9.55
N ASN A 32 -4.38 -7.46 8.71
CA ASN A 32 -5.28 -8.53 9.12
C ASN A 32 -4.67 -9.36 10.26
N GLY A 33 -5.46 -9.56 11.32
CA GLY A 33 -5.04 -10.30 12.51
C GLY A 33 -4.01 -9.59 13.39
N ARG A 34 -3.72 -8.31 13.17
CA ARG A 34 -2.77 -7.53 13.98
C ARG A 34 -3.37 -6.20 14.45
N ALA A 35 -2.84 -5.68 15.56
CA ALA A 35 -3.18 -4.35 16.02
C ALA A 35 -2.70 -3.30 15.00
N PRO A 36 -3.48 -2.23 14.74
CA PRO A 36 -3.03 -1.14 13.89
C PRO A 36 -1.75 -0.49 14.44
N ALA A 37 -0.86 -0.08 13.54
CA ALA A 37 0.47 0.40 13.89
C ALA A 37 0.82 1.71 13.18
N HIS A 38 1.59 2.55 13.86
CA HIS A 38 2.29 3.66 13.23
C HIS A 38 3.46 3.10 12.42
N GLN A 39 3.37 3.22 11.09
CA GLN A 39 4.36 2.65 10.16
C GLN A 39 5.51 3.62 9.92
N ALA A 40 5.19 4.90 9.72
CA ALA A 40 6.18 5.96 9.50
C ALA A 40 5.54 7.34 9.74
N GLY A 41 6.37 8.31 10.08
CA GLY A 41 6.01 9.72 10.07
C GLY A 41 6.89 10.47 9.09
N LEU A 42 6.29 11.17 8.13
CA LEU A 42 6.99 11.76 6.98
C LEU A 42 6.73 13.27 6.94
N ASN A 43 7.77 14.09 7.08
CA ASN A 43 7.64 15.52 6.79
C ASN A 43 7.47 15.76 5.28
N PRO A 44 7.09 16.96 4.83
CA PRO A 44 7.04 17.28 3.41
C PRO A 44 8.36 16.94 2.70
N GLY A 45 8.31 16.10 1.67
CA GLY A 45 9.46 15.64 0.90
C GLY A 45 10.13 14.36 1.43
N ASP A 46 9.79 13.90 2.64
CA ASP A 46 10.37 12.69 3.21
C ASP A 46 9.84 11.42 2.52
N GLN A 47 10.63 10.36 2.61
CA GLN A 47 10.23 9.01 2.24
C GLN A 47 10.72 7.98 3.26
N ALA A 48 10.01 6.86 3.37
CA ALA A 48 10.41 5.71 4.18
C ALA A 48 9.97 4.40 3.52
N GLY A 49 10.77 3.35 3.66
CA GLY A 49 10.50 2.04 3.08
C GLY A 49 10.36 0.93 4.13
N ALA A 50 9.59 -0.10 3.81
CA ALA A 50 9.52 -1.34 4.60
C ALA A 50 9.21 -2.55 3.71
N ASP A 51 9.66 -3.73 4.14
CA ASP A 51 9.44 -4.99 3.44
C ASP A 51 8.26 -5.77 4.04
N PHE A 52 7.41 -6.31 3.16
CA PHE A 52 6.23 -7.08 3.54
C PHE A 52 6.23 -8.45 2.83
N GLY A 53 6.25 -9.52 3.62
CA GLY A 53 6.36 -10.89 3.09
C GLY A 53 5.03 -11.55 2.72
N SER A 54 3.93 -11.18 3.37
CA SER A 54 2.57 -11.65 3.09
C SER A 54 1.56 -10.83 3.89
N ASN A 55 0.27 -11.15 3.75
CA ASN A 55 -0.88 -10.62 4.50
C ASN A 55 -1.62 -9.47 3.79
N GLY A 56 -2.88 -9.28 4.19
CA GLY A 56 -3.73 -8.17 3.77
C GLY A 56 -3.56 -6.97 4.69
N MET A 57 -3.36 -5.79 4.11
CA MET A 57 -3.16 -4.56 4.86
C MET A 57 -3.60 -3.32 4.07
N ASN A 58 -3.96 -2.26 4.79
CA ASN A 58 -4.13 -0.94 4.21
C ASN A 58 -3.24 0.10 4.91
N PHE A 59 -2.85 1.10 4.12
CA PHE A 59 -2.08 2.26 4.55
C PHE A 59 -2.90 3.53 4.31
N LYS A 60 -2.84 4.45 5.28
CA LYS A 60 -3.59 5.70 5.27
C LYS A 60 -2.83 6.80 5.99
N ASN A 61 -3.21 8.04 5.75
CA ASN A 61 -2.68 9.19 6.47
C ASN A 61 -3.49 9.46 7.75
N GLY A 62 -2.88 9.22 8.91
CA GLY A 62 -3.47 9.38 10.22
C GLY A 62 -4.33 8.19 10.66
N TRP A 63 -4.58 8.10 11.97
CA TRP A 63 -5.33 6.99 12.57
C TRP A 63 -6.78 6.90 12.08
N ASN A 64 -7.36 8.03 11.71
CA ASN A 64 -8.71 8.16 11.17
C ASN A 64 -8.72 8.45 9.66
N GLY A 65 -7.61 8.17 8.97
CA GLY A 65 -7.47 8.38 7.53
C GLY A 65 -8.52 7.61 6.74
N LYS A 66 -9.07 8.24 5.69
CA LYS A 66 -10.21 7.72 4.93
C LYS A 66 -9.83 7.23 3.55
N THR A 67 -8.93 7.91 2.85
CA THR A 67 -8.38 7.35 1.61
C THR A 67 -7.46 6.19 2.00
N LEU A 68 -7.70 5.01 1.44
CA LEU A 68 -6.94 3.79 1.74
C LEU A 68 -6.11 3.36 0.52
N ALA A 69 -4.85 2.99 0.75
CA ALA A 69 -4.05 2.21 -0.18
C ALA A 69 -4.02 0.77 0.34
N GLU A 70 -4.67 -0.14 -0.38
CA GLU A 70 -4.93 -1.50 0.06
C GLU A 70 -4.03 -2.48 -0.67
N PHE A 71 -3.54 -3.49 0.06
CA PHE A 71 -2.62 -4.49 -0.44
C PHE A 71 -2.95 -5.87 0.12
N SER A 72 -2.71 -6.90 -0.68
CA SER A 72 -2.60 -8.28 -0.22
C SER A 72 -1.33 -8.89 -0.80
N PHE A 73 -0.28 -8.98 0.01
CA PHE A 73 1.03 -9.47 -0.42
C PHE A 73 1.12 -10.99 -0.41
N ASN A 74 1.86 -11.54 -1.38
CA ASN A 74 2.16 -12.95 -1.56
C ASN A 74 0.94 -13.84 -1.29
N SER A 75 -0.16 -13.48 -1.95
CA SER A 75 -1.49 -14.07 -1.79
C SER A 75 -1.67 -15.23 -2.76
N TRP A 76 -2.90 -15.45 -3.24
CA TRP A 76 -3.22 -16.50 -4.20
C TRP A 76 -2.28 -16.47 -5.41
N ASN A 77 -1.72 -17.64 -5.74
CA ASN A 77 -0.80 -17.85 -6.87
C ASN A 77 0.50 -16.99 -6.83
N GLY A 78 0.97 -16.60 -5.64
CA GLY A 78 2.21 -15.81 -5.51
C GLY A 78 2.07 -14.40 -6.10
N MET A 79 0.87 -13.82 -5.97
CA MET A 79 0.54 -12.50 -6.49
C MET A 79 0.45 -11.48 -5.35
N ASP A 80 0.79 -10.24 -5.66
CA ASP A 80 0.45 -9.08 -4.86
C ASP A 80 -0.75 -8.37 -5.50
N PHE A 81 -1.81 -8.22 -4.71
CA PHE A 81 -2.99 -7.46 -5.13
C PHE A 81 -2.97 -6.08 -4.48
N TYR A 82 -3.45 -5.07 -5.21
CA TYR A 82 -3.50 -3.70 -4.72
C TYR A 82 -4.62 -2.89 -5.38
N ASP A 83 -5.09 -1.88 -4.65
CA ASP A 83 -6.05 -0.89 -5.12
C ASP A 83 -6.04 0.35 -4.20
N LEU A 84 -6.76 1.39 -4.65
CA LEU A 84 -7.13 2.51 -3.81
C LEU A 84 -8.61 2.37 -3.44
N SER A 85 -8.98 2.83 -2.25
CA SER A 85 -10.37 2.82 -1.79
C SER A 85 -10.73 4.13 -1.09
N VAL A 86 -11.92 4.62 -1.43
CA VAL A 86 -12.56 5.78 -0.79
C VAL A 86 -13.97 5.45 -0.32
N ILE A 87 -14.29 4.15 -0.17
CA ILE A 87 -15.58 3.68 0.34
C ILE A 87 -15.91 4.32 1.70
N VAL A 88 -14.89 4.46 2.56
CA VAL A 88 -15.02 5.05 3.90
C VAL A 88 -14.85 6.59 3.90
N GLY A 89 -14.71 7.19 2.72
CA GLY A 89 -14.52 8.61 2.48
C GLY A 89 -13.16 8.94 1.86
N TYR A 90 -12.93 10.24 1.66
CA TYR A 90 -11.69 10.78 1.08
C TYR A 90 -11.15 11.92 1.94
N ASP A 91 -9.83 11.95 2.13
CA ASP A 91 -9.14 13.02 2.86
C ASP A 91 -7.73 13.34 2.34
N THR A 92 -6.98 12.35 1.90
CA THR A 92 -5.62 12.53 1.36
C THR A 92 -5.54 11.98 -0.07
N PRO A 93 -5.07 12.76 -1.06
CA PRO A 93 -4.81 12.25 -2.39
C PRO A 93 -3.70 11.20 -2.35
N MET A 94 -3.85 10.09 -3.09
CA MET A 94 -2.88 9.00 -3.10
C MET A 94 -2.67 8.41 -4.49
N ARG A 95 -1.47 7.88 -4.72
CA ARG A 95 -1.11 7.10 -5.91
C ARG A 95 -0.36 5.84 -5.51
N ILE A 96 -0.67 4.73 -6.15
CA ILE A 96 0.13 3.51 -6.09
C ILE A 96 0.76 3.27 -7.45
N SER A 97 2.08 3.11 -7.48
CA SER A 97 2.83 2.67 -8.65
C SER A 97 3.72 1.48 -8.29
N THR A 98 4.10 0.67 -9.26
CA THR A 98 4.99 -0.49 -9.06
C THR A 98 6.03 -0.61 -10.17
N ASP A 99 7.17 -1.23 -9.88
CA ASP A 99 8.17 -1.63 -10.87
C ASP A 99 7.81 -2.94 -11.60
N ARG A 100 6.73 -3.62 -11.18
CA ARG A 100 6.16 -4.78 -11.87
C ARG A 100 5.25 -4.37 -13.03
N PRO A 101 4.96 -5.27 -13.98
CA PRO A 101 4.00 -5.00 -15.06
C PRO A 101 2.56 -4.90 -14.54
N GLY A 102 2.18 -3.73 -14.02
CA GLY A 102 0.84 -3.41 -13.51
C GLY A 102 0.52 -1.92 -13.66
N PRO A 103 -0.76 -1.54 -13.64
CA PRO A 103 -1.16 -0.15 -13.78
C PRO A 103 -0.76 0.70 -12.57
N THR A 104 -0.48 1.98 -12.82
CA THR A 104 -0.46 2.99 -11.75
C THR A 104 -1.88 3.48 -11.52
N VAL A 105 -2.34 3.51 -10.26
CA VAL A 105 -3.67 4.00 -9.87
C VAL A 105 -3.55 5.28 -9.07
N THR A 106 -4.36 6.30 -9.37
CA THR A 106 -4.25 7.62 -8.74
C THR A 106 -5.61 8.21 -8.35
N CYS A 107 -5.74 8.62 -7.10
CA CYS A 107 -6.95 9.22 -6.55
C CYS A 107 -6.74 10.65 -6.05
N HIS A 108 -7.35 11.61 -6.75
CA HIS A 108 -7.35 13.04 -6.42
C HIS A 108 -8.67 13.54 -5.80
N GLY A 109 -9.64 12.65 -5.51
CA GLY A 109 -10.92 13.07 -4.93
C GLY A 109 -11.87 11.91 -4.62
N ALA A 110 -12.97 12.22 -3.92
CA ALA A 110 -13.94 11.24 -3.43
C ALA A 110 -14.67 10.43 -4.52
N GLY A 111 -14.73 10.92 -5.76
CA GLY A 111 -15.35 10.23 -6.90
C GLY A 111 -14.32 9.70 -7.90
N CYS A 112 -13.14 9.32 -7.43
CA CYS A 112 -12.05 8.89 -8.31
C CYS A 112 -12.37 7.58 -9.06
N PRO A 113 -12.16 7.53 -10.38
CA PRO A 113 -12.40 6.33 -11.17
C PRO A 113 -11.41 5.19 -10.91
N ASP A 114 -10.23 5.47 -10.35
CA ASP A 114 -9.19 4.47 -10.05
C ASP A 114 -9.32 3.86 -8.65
N ALA A 115 -10.34 4.25 -7.88
CA ALA A 115 -10.53 3.78 -6.52
C ALA A 115 -11.90 3.11 -6.35
N TYR A 116 -11.99 2.18 -5.41
CA TYR A 116 -13.27 1.64 -4.95
C TYR A 116 -14.13 2.78 -4.39
N LEU A 117 -15.32 2.97 -5.01
CA LEU A 117 -16.34 3.92 -4.55
C LEU A 117 -17.42 3.24 -3.70
N PHE A 118 -17.62 1.94 -3.90
CA PHE A 118 -18.57 1.10 -3.17
C PHE A 118 -18.09 -0.36 -3.14
N PRO A 119 -18.58 -1.21 -2.20
CA PRO A 119 -18.00 -2.53 -1.94
C PRO A 119 -18.04 -3.54 -3.08
N THR A 120 -18.90 -3.37 -4.08
CA THR A 120 -19.07 -4.31 -5.21
C THR A 120 -18.47 -3.77 -6.51
N ASP A 121 -17.59 -2.78 -6.44
CA ASP A 121 -16.85 -2.26 -7.60
C ASP A 121 -15.61 -3.11 -7.87
N ASP A 122 -15.79 -4.41 -8.10
CA ASP A 122 -14.70 -5.42 -8.18
C ASP A 122 -13.72 -5.20 -9.36
N THR A 123 -13.83 -4.07 -10.07
CA THR A 123 -12.99 -3.70 -11.21
C THR A 123 -11.69 -3.00 -10.84
N LYS A 124 -11.53 -2.58 -9.58
CA LYS A 124 -10.42 -1.70 -9.15
C LYS A 124 -9.20 -2.45 -8.64
N THR A 125 -9.34 -3.72 -8.26
CA THR A 125 -8.20 -4.52 -7.81
C THR A 125 -7.32 -4.92 -8.98
N HIS A 126 -6.03 -4.64 -8.82
CA HIS A 126 -4.98 -5.03 -9.76
C HIS A 126 -4.06 -6.05 -9.10
N GLY A 127 -3.45 -6.92 -9.92
CA GLY A 127 -2.56 -7.97 -9.45
C GLY A 127 -1.26 -8.00 -10.25
N VAL A 128 -0.13 -8.13 -9.56
CA VAL A 128 1.18 -8.37 -10.15
C VAL A 128 1.88 -9.54 -9.46
N SER A 129 2.92 -10.10 -10.09
CA SER A 129 3.73 -11.13 -9.45
C SER A 129 4.41 -10.60 -8.19
N THR A 130 4.44 -11.40 -7.12
CA THR A 130 4.95 -10.98 -5.81
C THR A 130 6.43 -10.58 -5.82
N GLY A 131 6.79 -9.68 -4.91
CA GLY A 131 8.09 -9.03 -4.77
C GLY A 131 8.21 -7.73 -5.58
N GLY A 132 9.44 -7.23 -5.72
CA GLY A 132 9.68 -5.93 -6.38
C GLY A 132 9.31 -4.77 -5.46
N THR A 133 9.01 -3.62 -6.05
CA THR A 133 8.77 -2.37 -5.32
C THR A 133 7.43 -1.75 -5.69
N PHE A 134 6.64 -1.44 -4.67
CA PHE A 134 5.53 -0.50 -4.76
C PHE A 134 5.94 0.85 -4.17
N THR A 135 5.39 1.92 -4.72
CA THR A 135 5.48 3.27 -4.16
C THR A 135 4.09 3.81 -3.90
N VAL A 136 3.80 4.13 -2.64
CA VAL A 136 2.62 4.89 -2.22
C VAL A 136 3.03 6.35 -2.12
N THR A 137 2.53 7.18 -3.03
CA THR A 137 2.74 8.64 -2.96
C THR A 137 1.52 9.30 -2.35
N PHE A 138 1.71 10.05 -1.26
CA PHE A 138 0.70 10.97 -0.72
C PHE A 138 0.82 12.33 -1.41
N CYS A 139 -0.32 12.92 -1.76
CA CYS A 139 -0.43 14.13 -2.60
C CYS A 139 0.37 14.02 -3.93
N PRO A 140 0.11 12.97 -4.75
CA PRO A 140 0.83 12.63 -5.97
C PRO A 140 0.94 13.69 -7.06
#